data_AF-A0A1F7IWE0-F1
#
_entry.id   AF-A0A1F7IWE0-F1
#
_cell.length_a   1.000
_cell.length_b   1.000
_cell.length_c   1.000
_cell.angle_alpha   90.00
_cell.angle_beta   90.00
_cell.angle_gamma   90.00
#
_symmetry.space_group_name_H-M   'P 1'
#
loop_
_entity.id
_entity.type
_entity.pdbx_description
1 polymer ?
#
loop_
_entity_poly.entity_id
_entity_poly.type
_entity_poly.pdbx_seq_one_letter_code
_entity_poly.pdbx_strand_id
1 'polypeptide(L)'
;MKLGIDISQIVYKGTGVGRFTEGLVDAILNYDTENKWVFFFSGFRRQLNEKFLQKIYSKKQHTTKWSLPPTALAFLWNDLHILKPPFTKKLDWFITSDWTEPPTYSKKATVVHDLVFKKYPNTVHPKILSTQTKRLQWTTQESKLIFVDSQTTKRDLMDIYSVDDEKICVNYPGISISHQDLDKEAKLNVLKKYKLSDPFILTVGKVEPRKNIKNLINAYNALREEENVPDLVIVGLQGWDSEVAVNENIHYLGYVSDYDLAALYQSALGFIFPSIYEGFGYPILEAMAYGCPVATSNTSSLEEIAINGTALVFDPFNQKSITDAFLVLIKERELRRELVKRGKQRSDEFTWKRYYDTMMEALIKNK
;
A
#
# COMPACT_ATOMS: atom_id res chain seq x y z
N MET A 1 -15.40 18.47 15.87
CA MET A 1 -15.11 19.21 14.61
C MET A 1 -16.07 18.75 13.52
N LYS A 2 -16.20 19.53 12.44
CA LYS A 2 -16.87 19.10 11.21
C LYS A 2 -15.81 18.85 10.14
N LEU A 3 -15.63 17.58 9.81
CA LEU A 3 -14.59 17.07 8.93
C LEU A 3 -15.20 16.57 7.63
N GLY A 4 -14.45 16.66 6.54
CA GLY A 4 -14.80 15.97 5.32
C GLY A 4 -13.60 15.22 4.75
N ILE A 5 -13.87 14.16 4.01
CA ILE A 5 -12.86 13.33 3.36
C ILE A 5 -13.33 12.94 1.96
N ASP A 6 -12.44 13.01 0.97
CA ASP A 6 -12.67 12.44 -0.35
C ASP A 6 -12.42 10.93 -0.33
N ILE A 7 -13.44 10.16 -0.69
CA ILE A 7 -13.42 8.69 -0.75
C ILE A 7 -13.63 8.16 -2.18
N SER A 8 -13.39 9.00 -3.19
CA SER A 8 -13.61 8.68 -4.60
C SER A 8 -12.73 7.52 -5.12
N GLN A 9 -11.63 7.21 -4.44
CA GLN A 9 -10.71 6.12 -4.78
C GLN A 9 -11.32 4.74 -4.50
N ILE A 10 -12.27 4.63 -3.57
CA ILE A 10 -12.89 3.35 -3.14
C ILE A 10 -13.57 2.61 -4.31
N VAL A 11 -14.11 3.33 -5.30
CA VAL A 11 -14.75 2.68 -6.46
C VAL A 11 -13.76 2.08 -7.46
N TYR A 12 -12.46 2.20 -7.20
CA TYR A 12 -11.37 1.57 -7.95
C TYR A 12 -10.83 0.37 -7.16
N LYS A 13 -11.65 -0.68 -7.08
CA LYS A 13 -11.30 -1.94 -6.43
C LYS A 13 -9.99 -2.52 -6.98
N GLY A 14 -9.23 -3.20 -6.12
CA GLY A 14 -7.96 -3.84 -6.48
C GLY A 14 -6.76 -2.89 -6.54
N THR A 15 -6.91 -1.64 -6.07
CA THR A 15 -5.79 -0.69 -5.94
C THR A 15 -5.38 -0.54 -4.48
N GLY A 16 -4.09 -0.31 -4.22
CA GLY A 16 -3.57 -0.07 -2.86
C GLY A 16 -4.21 1.16 -2.21
N VAL A 17 -4.35 2.25 -2.96
CA VAL A 17 -5.00 3.50 -2.49
C VAL A 17 -6.48 3.28 -2.15
N GLY A 18 -7.20 2.47 -2.94
CA GLY A 18 -8.59 2.10 -2.63
C GLY A 18 -8.69 1.33 -1.31
N ARG A 19 -7.84 0.32 -1.11
CA ARG A 19 -7.77 -0.46 0.15
C ARG A 19 -7.42 0.42 1.34
N PHE A 20 -6.45 1.31 1.19
CA PHE A 20 -6.09 2.30 2.19
C PHE A 20 -7.30 3.16 2.59
N THR A 21 -7.99 3.70 1.59
CA THR A 21 -9.12 4.62 1.83
C THR A 21 -10.28 3.90 2.51
N GLU A 22 -10.57 2.64 2.12
CA GLU A 22 -11.56 1.80 2.81
C GLU A 22 -11.18 1.57 4.27
N GLY A 23 -9.93 1.20 4.55
CA GLY A 23 -9.43 0.99 5.91
C GLY A 23 -9.49 2.24 6.78
N LEU A 24 -9.14 3.41 6.24
CA LEU A 24 -9.25 4.69 6.93
C LEU A 24 -10.70 5.05 7.25
N VAL A 25 -11.62 4.91 6.29
CA VAL A 25 -13.04 5.16 6.55
C VAL A 25 -13.59 4.21 7.61
N ASP A 26 -13.19 2.95 7.58
CA ASP A 26 -13.57 1.97 8.60
C ASP A 26 -13.05 2.36 9.98
N ALA A 27 -11.81 2.87 10.07
CA ALA A 27 -11.24 3.41 11.31
C ALA A 27 -12.09 4.57 11.85
N ILE A 28 -12.38 5.56 10.99
CA ILE A 28 -13.17 6.73 11.34
C ILE A 28 -14.55 6.31 11.88
N LEU A 29 -15.25 5.42 11.17
CA LEU A 29 -16.60 4.97 11.55
C LEU A 29 -16.62 4.13 12.84
N ASN A 30 -15.52 3.48 13.18
CA ASN A 30 -15.40 2.62 14.35
C ASN A 30 -14.93 3.38 15.59
N TYR A 31 -14.02 4.35 15.45
CA TYR A 31 -13.34 4.99 16.58
C TYR A 31 -13.77 6.44 16.82
N ASP A 32 -14.33 7.15 15.82
CA ASP A 32 -14.77 8.52 16.02
C ASP A 32 -16.21 8.58 16.57
N THR A 33 -16.36 9.19 17.74
CA THR A 33 -17.66 9.38 18.41
C THR A 33 -18.06 10.84 18.58
N GLU A 34 -17.15 11.79 18.31
CA GLU A 34 -17.32 13.20 18.65
C GLU A 34 -17.46 14.09 17.42
N ASN A 35 -16.86 13.71 16.30
CA ASN A 35 -16.83 14.55 15.11
C ASN A 35 -17.98 14.23 14.13
N LYS A 36 -18.34 15.25 13.36
CA LYS A 36 -19.29 15.13 12.25
C LYS A 36 -18.51 15.00 10.95
N TRP A 37 -18.71 13.90 10.24
CA TRP A 37 -18.03 13.58 9.00
C TRP A 37 -18.92 13.77 7.78
N VAL A 38 -18.31 14.31 6.72
CA VAL A 38 -18.86 14.39 5.36
C VAL A 38 -17.98 13.58 4.43
N PHE A 39 -18.47 12.43 3.99
CA PHE A 39 -17.79 11.57 3.02
C PHE A 39 -18.15 12.02 1.60
N PHE A 40 -17.19 12.64 0.91
CA PHE A 40 -17.36 13.08 -0.47
C PHE A 40 -17.00 11.97 -1.44
N PHE A 41 -17.83 11.78 -2.46
CA PHE A 41 -17.63 10.79 -3.50
C PHE A 41 -18.00 11.36 -4.87
N SER A 42 -17.15 11.16 -5.87
CA SER A 42 -17.53 11.38 -7.27
C SER A 42 -17.24 10.17 -8.13
N GLY A 43 -18.30 9.66 -8.75
CA GLY A 43 -18.21 8.58 -9.72
C GLY A 43 -19.41 8.63 -10.63
N PHE A 44 -19.21 9.17 -11.83
CA PHE A 44 -20.24 9.33 -12.85
C PHE A 44 -21.21 8.14 -12.92
N ARG A 45 -20.75 6.99 -13.44
CA ARG A 45 -21.52 5.73 -13.48
C ARG A 45 -21.12 4.74 -12.39
N ARG A 46 -20.01 4.98 -11.70
CA ARG A 46 -19.53 4.11 -10.61
C ARG A 46 -20.30 4.42 -9.34
N GLN A 47 -20.62 3.39 -8.58
CA GLN A 47 -21.30 3.55 -7.30
C GLN A 47 -20.46 2.94 -6.19
N LEU A 48 -20.52 3.56 -5.01
CA LEU A 48 -20.07 2.92 -3.79
C LEU A 48 -20.95 1.72 -3.49
N ASN A 49 -20.37 0.70 -2.85
CA ASN A 49 -21.12 -0.46 -2.42
C ASN A 49 -22.25 -0.05 -1.45
N GLU A 50 -23.46 -0.56 -1.65
CA GLU A 50 -24.60 -0.26 -0.77
C GLU A 50 -24.33 -0.60 0.70
N LYS A 51 -23.65 -1.72 0.97
CA LYS A 51 -23.24 -2.10 2.34
C LYS A 51 -22.32 -1.05 2.96
N PHE A 52 -21.44 -0.47 2.15
CA PHE A 52 -20.51 0.57 2.60
C PHE A 52 -21.25 1.88 2.92
N LEU A 53 -22.20 2.28 2.06
CA LEU A 53 -23.06 3.44 2.32
C LEU A 53 -23.93 3.25 3.57
N GLN A 54 -24.51 2.06 3.74
CA GLN A 54 -25.28 1.72 4.95
C GLN A 54 -24.43 1.82 6.21
N LYS A 55 -23.16 1.40 6.16
CA LYS A 55 -22.22 1.56 7.27
C LYS A 55 -22.06 3.03 7.67
N ILE A 56 -21.85 3.92 6.69
CA ILE A 56 -21.76 5.37 6.93
C ILE A 56 -23.05 5.92 7.54
N TYR A 57 -24.21 5.60 6.96
CA TYR A 57 -25.51 6.13 7.41
C TYR A 57 -25.92 5.61 8.79
N SER A 58 -25.58 4.35 9.12
CA SER A 58 -25.83 3.76 10.44
C SER A 58 -25.13 4.54 11.57
N LYS A 59 -24.01 5.20 11.26
CA LYS A 59 -23.26 6.06 12.18
C LYS A 59 -23.73 7.52 12.15
N LYS A 60 -24.87 7.80 11.50
CA LYS A 60 -25.45 9.16 11.33
C LYS A 60 -24.49 10.15 10.66
N GLN A 61 -23.56 9.65 9.84
CA GLN A 61 -22.63 10.49 9.08
C GLN A 61 -23.18 10.85 7.71
N HIS A 62 -22.68 11.93 7.11
CA HIS A 62 -23.21 12.48 5.87
C HIS A 62 -22.37 12.07 4.67
N THR A 63 -23.02 11.88 3.52
CA THR A 63 -22.35 11.69 2.24
C THR A 63 -22.65 12.86 1.31
N THR A 64 -21.73 13.19 0.40
CA THR A 64 -21.96 14.13 -0.69
C THR A 64 -21.51 13.48 -1.98
N LYS A 65 -22.44 13.29 -2.92
CA LYS A 65 -22.17 12.64 -4.20
C LYS A 65 -22.18 13.64 -5.34
N TRP A 66 -21.13 13.62 -6.15
CA TRP A 66 -21.11 14.26 -7.46
C TRP A 66 -21.14 13.21 -8.58
N SER A 67 -21.78 13.56 -9.69
CA SER A 67 -21.89 12.70 -10.87
C SER A 67 -20.89 13.11 -11.95
N LEU A 68 -19.70 13.57 -11.57
CA LEU A 68 -18.66 13.94 -12.53
C LEU A 68 -17.70 12.77 -12.77
N PRO A 69 -17.26 12.54 -14.02
CA PRO A 69 -16.22 11.56 -14.28
C PRO A 69 -14.88 12.07 -13.72
N PRO A 70 -13.98 11.18 -13.26
CA PRO A 70 -12.69 11.57 -12.71
C PRO A 70 -11.83 12.37 -13.67
N THR A 71 -11.97 12.17 -14.99
CA THR A 71 -11.28 12.96 -16.00
C THR A 71 -11.73 14.42 -16.00
N ALA A 72 -13.03 14.66 -15.82
CA ALA A 72 -13.56 16.02 -15.68
C ALA A 72 -13.12 16.67 -14.37
N LEU A 73 -13.15 15.93 -13.25
CA LEU A 73 -12.62 16.43 -11.99
C LEU A 73 -11.13 16.72 -12.07
N ALA A 74 -10.35 15.85 -12.70
CA ALA A 74 -8.93 16.07 -12.88
C ALA A 74 -8.67 17.35 -13.68
N PHE A 75 -9.44 17.60 -14.74
CA PHE A 75 -9.34 18.84 -15.50
C PHE A 75 -9.74 20.07 -14.68
N LEU A 76 -10.90 20.03 -13.99
CA LEU A 76 -11.41 21.16 -13.22
C LEU A 76 -10.53 21.50 -12.00
N TRP A 77 -10.02 20.50 -11.30
CA TRP A 77 -9.29 20.67 -10.04
C TRP A 77 -7.77 20.69 -10.21
N ASN A 78 -7.21 19.90 -11.13
CA ASN A 78 -5.75 19.83 -11.27
C ASN A 78 -5.23 20.73 -12.39
N ASP A 79 -5.97 20.88 -13.51
CA ASP A 79 -5.52 21.69 -14.64
C ASP A 79 -5.97 23.15 -14.51
N LEU A 80 -7.27 23.38 -14.32
CA LEU A 80 -7.84 24.72 -14.18
C LEU A 80 -7.81 25.24 -12.75
N HIS A 81 -7.80 24.32 -11.77
CA HIS A 81 -7.83 24.63 -10.35
C HIS A 81 -8.97 25.57 -9.92
N ILE A 82 -10.18 25.25 -10.41
CA ILE A 82 -11.43 25.97 -10.16
C ILE A 82 -12.46 25.07 -9.46
N LEU A 83 -13.70 25.56 -9.29
CA LEU A 83 -14.83 24.80 -8.75
C LEU A 83 -14.59 24.29 -7.31
N LYS A 84 -14.49 25.24 -6.38
CA LYS A 84 -14.45 24.94 -4.94
C LYS A 84 -15.73 24.22 -4.51
N PRO A 85 -15.68 22.99 -3.97
CA PRO A 85 -16.89 22.27 -3.60
C PRO A 85 -17.65 23.01 -2.49
N PRO A 86 -18.92 23.44 -2.68
CA PRO A 86 -19.60 24.33 -1.73
C PRO A 86 -19.77 23.75 -0.33
N PHE A 87 -19.84 22.42 -0.20
CA PHE A 87 -19.96 21.75 1.10
C PHE A 87 -18.72 21.98 2.00
N THR A 88 -17.56 22.30 1.42
CA THR A 88 -16.33 22.61 2.16
C THR A 88 -16.41 23.90 2.97
N LYS A 89 -17.34 24.82 2.65
CA LYS A 89 -17.53 26.08 3.41
C LYS A 89 -17.87 25.88 4.89
N LYS A 90 -18.45 24.73 5.23
CA LYS A 90 -18.89 24.41 6.59
C LYS A 90 -17.96 23.43 7.29
N LEU A 91 -16.79 23.13 6.73
CA LEU A 91 -15.84 22.17 7.29
C LEU A 91 -14.70 22.91 8.00
N ASP A 92 -14.22 22.34 9.10
CA ASP A 92 -12.95 22.74 9.72
C ASP A 92 -11.78 22.27 8.82
N TRP A 93 -11.86 21.02 8.36
CA TRP A 93 -10.88 20.39 7.48
C TRP A 93 -11.55 19.59 6.37
N PHE A 94 -10.93 19.60 5.18
CA PHE A 94 -11.21 18.66 4.10
C PHE A 94 -9.96 17.84 3.80
N ILE A 95 -10.09 16.52 3.89
CA ILE A 95 -9.01 15.56 3.72
C ILE A 95 -9.07 15.00 2.30
N THR A 96 -8.01 15.15 1.54
CA THR A 96 -7.88 14.60 0.18
C THR A 96 -6.78 13.54 0.15
N SER A 97 -6.66 12.85 -0.97
CA SER A 97 -5.43 12.15 -1.33
C SER A 97 -4.85 12.82 -2.56
N ASP A 98 -3.58 12.58 -2.86
CA ASP A 98 -2.89 12.96 -4.10
C ASP A 98 -3.57 12.47 -5.41
N TRP A 99 -4.75 11.86 -5.33
CA TRP A 99 -5.62 11.46 -6.43
C TRP A 99 -6.58 12.57 -6.89
N THR A 100 -7.02 13.46 -6.01
CA THR A 100 -7.93 14.57 -6.31
C THR A 100 -7.56 15.76 -5.44
N GLU A 101 -7.22 16.88 -6.07
CA GLU A 101 -6.73 18.05 -5.34
C GLU A 101 -7.61 19.28 -5.62
N PRO A 102 -8.88 19.30 -5.16
CA PRO A 102 -9.75 20.45 -5.32
C PRO A 102 -9.21 21.68 -4.58
N PRO A 103 -9.41 22.89 -5.13
CA PRO A 103 -9.36 24.09 -4.31
C PRO A 103 -10.52 24.04 -3.30
N THR A 104 -10.30 24.50 -2.06
CA THR A 104 -11.32 24.39 -1.00
C THR A 104 -11.59 25.73 -0.29
N TYR A 105 -12.67 25.78 0.49
CA TYR A 105 -12.96 26.89 1.41
C TYR A 105 -12.48 26.61 2.85
N SER A 106 -12.29 25.35 3.21
CA SER A 106 -11.80 24.90 4.53
C SER A 106 -10.28 24.76 4.54
N LYS A 107 -9.70 24.46 5.71
CA LYS A 107 -8.32 23.97 5.74
C LYS A 107 -8.24 22.64 4.98
N LYS A 108 -7.10 22.39 4.35
CA LYS A 108 -6.87 21.16 3.57
C LYS A 108 -5.75 20.35 4.18
N ALA A 109 -6.01 19.05 4.33
CA ALA A 109 -5.00 18.06 4.62
C ALA A 109 -4.96 17.02 3.49
N THR A 110 -3.79 16.61 3.05
CA THR A 110 -3.66 15.70 1.90
C THR A 110 -2.81 14.50 2.26
N VAL A 111 -3.28 13.31 1.93
CA VAL A 111 -2.48 12.07 2.04
C VAL A 111 -1.66 11.89 0.75
N VAL A 112 -0.34 11.80 0.89
CA VAL A 112 0.61 11.51 -0.19
C VAL A 112 1.24 10.14 0.07
N HIS A 113 0.91 9.16 -0.76
CA HIS A 113 1.35 7.78 -0.56
C HIS A 113 2.83 7.56 -0.92
N ASP A 114 3.27 8.13 -2.04
CA ASP A 114 4.67 8.10 -2.48
C ASP A 114 4.98 9.16 -3.55
N LEU A 115 6.26 9.29 -3.88
CA LEU A 115 6.76 10.11 -4.98
C LEU A 115 7.35 9.25 -6.11
N VAL A 116 6.83 8.04 -6.33
CA VAL A 116 7.38 7.08 -7.29
C VAL A 116 7.44 7.66 -8.70
N PHE A 117 6.43 8.45 -9.09
CA PHE A 117 6.37 9.09 -10.39
C PHE A 117 7.53 10.06 -10.64
N LYS A 118 8.14 10.60 -9.58
CA LYS A 118 9.25 11.55 -9.67
C LYS A 118 10.61 10.88 -9.50
N LYS A 119 10.71 9.89 -8.61
CA LYS A 119 11.94 9.10 -8.37
C LYS A 119 12.23 8.13 -9.52
N TYR A 120 11.18 7.56 -10.10
CA TYR A 120 11.25 6.57 -11.19
C TYR A 120 10.29 6.96 -12.33
N PRO A 121 10.51 8.10 -13.01
CA PRO A 121 9.57 8.61 -14.03
C PRO A 121 9.41 7.65 -15.22
N ASN A 122 10.42 6.83 -15.50
CA ASN A 122 10.40 5.85 -16.59
C ASN A 122 9.51 4.63 -16.28
N THR A 123 9.06 4.46 -15.04
CA THR A 123 8.19 3.33 -14.64
C THR A 123 6.71 3.70 -14.59
N VAL A 124 6.35 4.93 -14.98
CA VAL A 124 4.97 5.41 -15.00
C VAL A 124 4.61 5.96 -16.38
N HIS A 125 3.33 5.89 -16.75
CA HIS A 125 2.88 6.46 -18.02
C HIS A 125 3.04 8.00 -18.01
N PRO A 126 3.46 8.67 -19.11
CA PRO A 126 3.69 10.12 -19.14
C PRO A 126 2.50 10.97 -18.68
N LYS A 127 1.28 10.51 -18.96
CA LYS A 127 0.05 11.13 -18.45
C LYS A 127 -0.05 11.11 -16.92
N ILE A 128 0.35 10.00 -16.29
CA ILE A 128 0.38 9.87 -14.82
C ILE A 128 1.43 10.82 -14.26
N LEU A 129 2.64 10.84 -14.85
CA LEU A 129 3.71 11.76 -14.48
C LEU A 129 3.23 13.22 -14.48
N SER A 130 2.64 13.68 -15.58
CA SER A 130 2.11 15.05 -15.70
C SER A 130 1.01 15.34 -14.68
N THR A 131 0.06 14.41 -14.52
CA THR A 131 -1.08 14.58 -13.61
C THR A 131 -0.65 14.64 -12.15
N GLN A 132 0.17 13.70 -11.70
CA GLN A 132 0.69 13.67 -10.32
C GLN A 132 1.58 14.88 -10.04
N THR A 133 2.38 15.32 -11.00
CA THR A 133 3.21 16.54 -10.83
C THR A 133 2.34 17.77 -10.55
N LYS A 134 1.25 17.97 -11.30
CA LYS A 134 0.32 19.08 -11.07
C LYS A 134 -0.39 18.98 -9.72
N ARG A 135 -0.90 17.79 -9.39
CA ARG A 135 -1.57 17.55 -8.10
C ARG A 135 -0.65 17.82 -6.92
N LEU A 136 0.60 17.36 -7.00
CA LEU A 136 1.55 17.56 -5.93
C LEU A 136 1.92 19.04 -5.79
N GLN A 137 2.01 19.79 -6.90
CA GLN A 137 2.20 21.24 -6.85
C GLN A 137 1.06 21.95 -6.07
N TRP A 138 -0.20 21.59 -6.32
CA TRP A 138 -1.32 22.13 -5.55
C TRP A 138 -1.30 21.66 -4.10
N THR A 139 -0.92 20.41 -3.87
CA THR A 139 -0.78 19.83 -2.53
C THR A 139 0.22 20.63 -1.69
N THR A 140 1.42 20.92 -2.22
CA THR A 140 2.45 21.66 -1.48
C THR A 140 2.10 23.13 -1.24
N GLN A 141 1.34 23.74 -2.16
CA GLN A 141 0.92 25.14 -2.06
C GLN A 141 -0.26 25.35 -1.11
N GLU A 142 -1.25 24.46 -1.14
CA GLU A 142 -2.55 24.70 -0.48
C GLU A 142 -2.79 23.86 0.77
N SER A 143 -2.09 22.73 0.93
CA SER A 143 -2.28 21.87 2.09
C SER A 143 -1.60 22.47 3.31
N LYS A 144 -2.38 22.65 4.38
CA LYS A 144 -1.83 23.07 5.68
C LYS A 144 -1.13 21.89 6.36
N LEU A 145 -1.56 20.67 6.07
CA LEU A 145 -1.00 19.43 6.62
C LEU A 145 -0.92 18.38 5.51
N ILE A 146 0.18 17.63 5.46
CA ILE A 146 0.39 16.54 4.50
C ILE A 146 0.69 15.28 5.31
N PHE A 147 -0.16 14.28 5.17
CA PHE A 147 0.09 12.96 5.74
C PHE A 147 0.88 12.13 4.74
N VAL A 148 1.90 11.42 5.22
CA VAL A 148 2.72 10.52 4.40
C VAL A 148 2.86 9.16 5.05
N ASP A 149 2.96 8.12 4.22
CA ASP A 149 2.92 6.74 4.69
C ASP A 149 4.26 6.28 5.31
N SER A 150 5.33 7.06 5.19
CA SER A 150 6.68 6.70 5.66
C SER A 150 7.61 7.90 5.82
N GLN A 151 8.69 7.72 6.60
CA GLN A 151 9.78 8.70 6.70
C GLN A 151 10.49 8.88 5.36
N THR A 152 10.54 7.84 4.54
CA THR A 152 11.05 7.92 3.18
C THR A 152 10.25 8.90 2.32
N THR A 153 8.93 8.79 2.30
CA THR A 153 8.08 9.74 1.55
C THR A 153 8.16 11.15 2.13
N LYS A 154 8.31 11.31 3.45
CA LYS A 154 8.59 12.60 4.09
C LYS A 154 9.87 13.23 3.55
N ARG A 155 10.98 12.49 3.57
CA ARG A 155 12.28 12.96 3.04
C ARG A 155 12.18 13.32 1.57
N ASP A 156 11.52 12.50 0.77
CA ASP A 156 11.34 12.78 -0.66
C ASP A 156 10.53 14.07 -0.91
N LEU A 157 9.50 14.37 -0.11
CA LEU A 157 8.78 15.65 -0.22
C LEU A 157 9.67 16.85 0.12
N MET A 158 10.50 16.73 1.15
CA MET A 158 11.43 17.78 1.56
C MET A 158 12.52 18.00 0.50
N ASP A 159 13.14 16.92 0.02
CA ASP A 159 14.28 17.00 -0.89
C ASP A 159 13.87 17.45 -2.30
N ILE A 160 12.70 17.00 -2.79
CA ILE A 160 12.27 17.24 -4.17
C ILE A 160 11.42 18.50 -4.30
N TYR A 161 10.56 18.76 -3.29
CA TYR A 161 9.57 19.84 -3.35
C TYR A 161 9.80 20.92 -2.28
N SER A 162 10.83 20.79 -1.44
CA SER A 162 11.16 21.75 -0.38
C SER A 162 9.97 22.07 0.53
N VAL A 163 9.16 21.05 0.81
CA VAL A 163 8.03 21.17 1.75
C VAL A 163 8.58 21.27 3.16
N ASP A 164 8.11 22.25 3.93
CA ASP A 164 8.50 22.44 5.32
C ASP A 164 8.16 21.21 6.19
N ASP A 165 9.10 20.81 7.05
CA ASP A 165 8.95 19.68 7.97
C ASP A 165 7.67 19.75 8.81
N GLU A 166 7.32 20.96 9.25
CA GLU A 166 6.16 21.24 10.09
C GLU A 166 4.82 20.96 9.41
N LYS A 167 4.78 20.97 8.07
CA LYS A 167 3.59 20.61 7.29
C LYS A 167 3.45 19.10 7.12
N ILE A 168 4.48 18.30 7.36
CA ILE A 168 4.49 16.87 7.04
C ILE A 168 4.33 16.03 8.32
N CYS A 169 3.26 15.25 8.37
CA CYS A 169 3.00 14.27 9.42
C CYS A 169 3.18 12.86 8.86
N VAL A 170 4.19 12.13 9.35
CA VAL A 170 4.34 10.70 9.03
C VAL A 170 3.28 9.93 9.80
N ASN A 171 2.42 9.23 9.07
CA ASN A 171 1.34 8.45 9.63
C ASN A 171 1.28 7.08 8.94
N TYR A 172 1.81 6.07 9.62
CA TYR A 172 1.96 4.73 9.04
C TYR A 172 0.59 4.06 8.84
N PRO A 173 0.26 3.61 7.61
CA PRO A 173 -1.02 2.98 7.33
C PRO A 173 -1.31 1.74 8.18
N GLY A 174 -2.58 1.53 8.48
CA GLY A 174 -3.04 0.27 9.05
C GLY A 174 -3.10 -0.84 8.01
N ILE A 175 -2.98 -2.09 8.47
CA ILE A 175 -3.25 -3.28 7.64
C ILE A 175 -4.63 -3.85 7.94
N SER A 176 -5.36 -4.25 6.89
CA SER A 176 -6.63 -4.95 6.99
C SER A 176 -6.42 -6.40 6.57
N ILE A 177 -6.12 -7.25 7.54
CA ILE A 177 -5.95 -8.69 7.33
C ILE A 177 -7.19 -9.45 7.79
N SER A 178 -7.51 -10.54 7.12
CA SER A 178 -8.45 -11.51 7.66
C SER A 178 -7.69 -12.31 8.72
N HIS A 179 -8.04 -12.18 10.00
CA HIS A 179 -7.45 -13.00 11.08
C HIS A 179 -7.88 -14.48 11.02
N GLN A 180 -8.40 -14.95 9.88
CA GLN A 180 -8.77 -16.34 9.71
C GLN A 180 -7.50 -17.16 9.45
N ASP A 181 -7.01 -17.81 10.50
CA ASP A 181 -6.09 -18.93 10.35
C ASP A 181 -6.79 -20.01 9.52
N LEU A 182 -6.24 -20.28 8.34
CA LEU A 182 -6.80 -21.27 7.44
C LEU A 182 -6.36 -22.65 7.93
N ASP A 183 -7.32 -23.56 8.02
CA ASP A 183 -7.03 -24.94 8.35
C ASP A 183 -6.17 -25.60 7.26
N LYS A 184 -5.65 -26.79 7.58
CA LYS A 184 -4.75 -27.52 6.68
C LYS A 184 -5.42 -27.89 5.35
N GLU A 185 -6.73 -28.18 5.37
CA GLU A 185 -7.47 -28.60 4.17
C GLU A 185 -7.70 -27.42 3.23
N ALA A 186 -8.11 -26.26 3.77
CA ALA A 186 -8.25 -25.01 3.06
C ALA A 186 -6.95 -24.62 2.34
N LYS A 187 -5.81 -24.68 3.05
CA LYS A 187 -4.49 -24.40 2.46
C LYS A 187 -4.14 -25.39 1.35
N LEU A 188 -4.32 -26.69 1.60
CA LEU A 188 -4.04 -27.73 0.60
C LEU A 188 -4.91 -27.57 -0.66
N ASN A 189 -6.16 -27.17 -0.52
CA ASN A 189 -7.07 -26.92 -1.64
C ASN A 189 -6.59 -25.75 -2.51
N VAL A 190 -6.06 -24.68 -1.89
CA VAL A 190 -5.44 -23.56 -2.63
C VAL A 190 -4.18 -24.02 -3.36
N LEU A 191 -3.28 -24.76 -2.70
CA LEU A 191 -2.07 -25.26 -3.35
C LEU A 191 -2.39 -26.17 -4.54
N LYS A 192 -3.37 -27.08 -4.40
CA LYS A 192 -3.86 -27.93 -5.51
C LYS A 192 -4.46 -27.12 -6.65
N LYS A 193 -5.27 -26.10 -6.33
CA LYS A 193 -5.87 -25.19 -7.33
C LYS A 193 -4.81 -24.53 -8.22
N TYR A 194 -3.67 -24.16 -7.64
CA TYR A 194 -2.55 -23.53 -8.35
C TYR A 194 -1.44 -24.51 -8.77
N LYS A 195 -1.62 -25.82 -8.53
CA LYS A 195 -0.64 -26.88 -8.84
C LYS A 195 0.73 -26.66 -8.18
N LEU A 196 0.73 -26.14 -6.96
CA LEU A 196 1.93 -25.84 -6.19
C LEU A 196 2.32 -27.01 -5.28
N SER A 197 3.62 -27.20 -5.10
CA SER A 197 4.20 -28.12 -4.11
C SER A 197 4.76 -27.34 -2.92
N ASP A 198 4.66 -27.93 -1.73
CA ASP A 198 5.31 -27.43 -0.50
C ASP A 198 6.67 -28.14 -0.35
N PRO A 199 7.78 -27.42 -0.06
CA PRO A 199 7.90 -25.98 0.17
C PRO A 199 7.99 -25.14 -1.10
N PHE A 200 7.61 -23.86 -0.95
CA PHE A 200 7.82 -22.81 -1.94
C PHE A 200 8.15 -21.47 -1.26
N ILE A 201 8.79 -20.56 -1.99
CA ILE A 201 9.05 -19.18 -1.58
C ILE A 201 8.11 -18.26 -2.35
N LEU A 202 7.50 -17.31 -1.65
CA LEU A 202 6.48 -16.42 -2.21
C LEU A 202 7.02 -15.02 -2.46
N THR A 203 6.59 -14.38 -3.54
CA THR A 203 6.66 -12.93 -3.74
C THR A 203 5.35 -12.40 -4.30
N VAL A 204 5.01 -11.16 -3.95
CA VAL A 204 3.75 -10.52 -4.32
C VAL A 204 4.03 -9.14 -4.89
N GLY A 205 3.66 -8.92 -6.15
CA GLY A 205 3.83 -7.64 -6.83
C GLY A 205 3.57 -7.74 -8.32
N LYS A 206 3.09 -6.65 -8.90
CA LYS A 206 3.02 -6.50 -10.36
C LYS A 206 4.44 -6.61 -10.95
N VAL A 207 4.59 -7.24 -12.11
CA VAL A 207 5.91 -7.29 -12.79
C VAL A 207 6.21 -5.91 -13.39
N GLU A 208 6.88 -5.07 -12.62
CA GLU A 208 7.32 -3.74 -13.01
C GLU A 208 8.78 -3.52 -12.56
N PRO A 209 9.56 -2.66 -13.24
CA PRO A 209 10.98 -2.50 -12.96
C PRO A 209 11.29 -2.23 -11.47
N ARG A 210 10.43 -1.45 -10.81
CA ARG A 210 10.56 -1.13 -9.38
C ARG A 210 10.38 -2.33 -8.45
N LYS A 211 9.53 -3.30 -8.80
CA LYS A 211 9.35 -4.54 -8.01
C LYS A 211 10.52 -5.52 -8.19
N ASN A 212 11.41 -5.24 -9.14
CA ASN A 212 12.71 -5.91 -9.27
C ASN A 212 12.62 -7.44 -9.48
N ILE A 213 11.50 -7.91 -10.06
CA ILE A 213 11.21 -9.35 -10.24
C ILE A 213 12.26 -10.02 -11.14
N LYS A 214 12.83 -9.29 -12.09
CA LYS A 214 13.93 -9.79 -12.94
C LYS A 214 15.16 -10.19 -12.13
N ASN A 215 15.61 -9.32 -11.22
CA ASN A 215 16.77 -9.62 -10.38
C ASN A 215 16.47 -10.72 -9.35
N LEU A 216 15.24 -10.79 -8.86
CA LEU A 216 14.79 -11.90 -8.02
C LEU A 216 14.96 -13.25 -8.72
N ILE A 217 14.55 -13.33 -9.99
CA ILE A 217 14.62 -14.55 -10.77
C ILE A 217 16.05 -14.89 -11.16
N ASN A 218 16.87 -13.89 -11.48
CA ASN A 218 18.30 -14.12 -11.69
C ASN A 218 18.98 -14.67 -10.42
N ALA A 219 18.62 -14.14 -9.25
CA ALA A 219 19.12 -14.61 -7.97
C ALA A 219 18.64 -16.02 -7.63
N TYR A 220 17.39 -16.35 -7.96
CA TYR A 220 16.82 -17.69 -7.82
C TYR A 220 17.51 -18.69 -8.76
N ASN A 221 17.69 -18.35 -10.04
CA ASN A 221 18.36 -19.21 -11.02
C ASN A 221 19.84 -19.46 -10.68
N ALA A 222 20.47 -18.60 -9.88
CA ALA A 222 21.81 -18.82 -9.37
C ALA A 222 21.90 -19.96 -8.34
N LEU A 223 20.76 -20.44 -7.82
CA LEU A 223 20.68 -21.57 -6.88
C LEU A 223 20.69 -22.94 -7.58
N ARG A 224 20.89 -23.02 -8.90
CA ARG A 224 20.77 -24.26 -9.69
C ARG A 224 21.66 -25.43 -9.24
N GLU A 225 22.74 -25.14 -8.50
CA GLU A 225 23.68 -26.14 -7.98
C GLU A 225 23.32 -26.58 -6.55
N GLU A 226 22.34 -25.92 -5.93
CA GLU A 226 21.84 -26.28 -4.61
C GLU A 226 20.80 -27.40 -4.74
N GLU A 227 20.88 -28.38 -3.86
CA GLU A 227 19.90 -29.45 -3.80
C GLU A 227 18.62 -28.99 -3.08
N ASN A 228 17.46 -29.49 -3.53
CA ASN A 228 16.15 -29.26 -2.91
C ASN A 228 15.74 -27.79 -2.80
N VAL A 229 16.04 -26.98 -3.82
CA VAL A 229 15.56 -25.59 -3.91
C VAL A 229 14.03 -25.58 -4.03
N PRO A 230 13.30 -24.94 -3.10
CA PRO A 230 11.85 -24.78 -3.18
C PRO A 230 11.44 -23.96 -4.39
N ASP A 231 10.27 -24.24 -4.96
CA ASP A 231 9.72 -23.46 -6.07
C ASP A 231 9.56 -21.97 -5.71
N LEU A 232 9.74 -21.08 -6.69
CA LEU A 232 9.46 -19.65 -6.56
C LEU A 232 8.06 -19.33 -7.09
N VAL A 233 7.18 -18.84 -6.21
CA VAL A 233 5.81 -18.47 -6.55
C VAL A 233 5.68 -16.95 -6.60
N ILE A 234 5.25 -16.45 -7.76
CA ILE A 234 5.10 -15.02 -8.04
C ILE A 234 3.62 -14.71 -8.24
N VAL A 235 3.07 -13.90 -7.34
CA VAL A 235 1.69 -13.43 -7.39
C VAL A 235 1.66 -11.97 -7.84
N GLY A 236 0.83 -11.64 -8.82
CA GLY A 236 0.66 -10.29 -9.32
C GLY A 236 0.31 -10.28 -10.80
N LEU A 237 -0.15 -9.13 -11.30
CA LEU A 237 -0.43 -8.98 -12.73
C LEU A 237 0.86 -8.82 -13.53
N GLN A 238 0.88 -9.38 -14.74
CA GLN A 238 2.02 -9.19 -15.65
C GLN A 238 2.04 -7.71 -16.07
N GLY A 239 3.19 -7.06 -15.90
CA GLY A 239 3.39 -5.70 -16.36
C GLY A 239 4.20 -5.66 -17.65
N TRP A 240 4.86 -4.53 -17.90
CA TRP A 240 5.44 -4.21 -19.21
C TRP A 240 6.72 -4.99 -19.52
N ASP A 241 7.33 -5.57 -18.51
CA ASP A 241 8.56 -6.36 -18.62
C ASP A 241 8.19 -7.85 -18.67
N SER A 242 7.54 -8.27 -19.75
CA SER A 242 6.99 -9.62 -19.93
C SER A 242 8.03 -10.67 -20.31
N GLU A 243 9.29 -10.28 -20.54
CA GLU A 243 10.40 -11.17 -20.89
C GLU A 243 11.09 -11.74 -19.66
N VAL A 244 10.30 -12.29 -18.75
CA VAL A 244 10.81 -12.99 -17.60
C VAL A 244 11.02 -14.46 -18.01
N ALA A 245 12.26 -14.93 -18.00
CA ALA A 245 12.57 -16.34 -18.26
C ALA A 245 12.03 -17.20 -17.12
N VAL A 246 10.87 -17.82 -17.36
CA VAL A 246 10.25 -18.78 -16.45
C VAL A 246 10.80 -20.17 -16.76
N ASN A 247 11.20 -20.92 -15.73
CA ASN A 247 11.53 -22.34 -15.82
C ASN A 247 10.50 -23.17 -15.02
N GLU A 248 10.67 -24.49 -14.98
CA GLU A 248 9.72 -25.41 -14.34
C GLU A 248 9.53 -25.18 -12.83
N ASN A 249 10.44 -24.48 -12.16
CA ASN A 249 10.38 -24.18 -10.72
C ASN A 249 9.92 -22.75 -10.40
N ILE A 250 9.49 -21.97 -11.40
CA ILE A 250 8.97 -20.61 -11.21
C ILE A 250 7.50 -20.57 -11.62
N HIS A 251 6.61 -20.29 -10.68
CA HIS A 251 5.17 -20.28 -10.91
C HIS A 251 4.62 -18.86 -10.88
N TYR A 252 4.14 -18.39 -12.04
CA TYR A 252 3.47 -17.10 -12.14
C TYR A 252 1.95 -17.27 -12.04
N LEU A 253 1.36 -16.80 -10.95
CA LEU A 253 -0.07 -17.06 -10.66
C LEU A 253 -1.01 -15.98 -11.19
N GLY A 254 -0.49 -14.85 -11.66
CA GLY A 254 -1.33 -13.71 -12.02
C GLY A 254 -2.02 -13.10 -10.80
N TYR A 255 -3.25 -12.62 -11.01
CA TYR A 255 -4.11 -12.18 -9.91
C TYR A 255 -4.69 -13.39 -9.16
N VAL A 256 -4.64 -13.37 -7.83
CA VAL A 256 -5.28 -14.34 -6.94
C VAL A 256 -6.26 -13.63 -6.01
N SER A 257 -7.23 -14.36 -5.46
CA SER A 257 -8.18 -13.77 -4.50
C SER A 257 -7.52 -13.49 -3.15
N ASP A 258 -8.08 -12.60 -2.33
CA ASP A 258 -7.54 -12.32 -0.99
C ASP A 258 -7.52 -13.56 -0.09
N TYR A 259 -8.51 -14.44 -0.26
CA TYR A 259 -8.55 -15.74 0.42
C TYR A 259 -7.39 -16.65 -0.01
N ASP A 260 -7.17 -16.78 -1.32
CA ASP A 260 -6.06 -17.58 -1.84
C ASP A 260 -4.71 -16.98 -1.43
N LEU A 261 -4.57 -15.66 -1.46
CA LEU A 261 -3.36 -14.96 -1.06
C LEU A 261 -3.03 -15.21 0.41
N ALA A 262 -4.03 -15.19 1.29
CA ALA A 262 -3.87 -15.54 2.70
C ALA A 262 -3.36 -16.99 2.86
N ALA A 263 -3.90 -17.94 2.11
CA ALA A 263 -3.43 -19.33 2.12
C ALA A 263 -1.99 -19.46 1.63
N LEU A 264 -1.61 -18.71 0.59
CA LEU A 264 -0.23 -18.70 0.09
C LEU A 264 0.74 -18.13 1.12
N TYR A 265 0.42 -16.99 1.77
CA TYR A 265 1.25 -16.46 2.86
C TYR A 265 1.41 -17.46 4.01
N GLN A 266 0.32 -18.11 4.44
CA GLN A 266 0.33 -19.07 5.54
C GLN A 266 0.99 -20.42 5.19
N SER A 267 1.28 -20.69 3.91
CA SER A 267 1.89 -21.94 3.44
C SER A 267 3.33 -21.76 2.94
N ALA A 268 3.74 -20.54 2.59
CA ALA A 268 5.06 -20.28 2.06
C ALA A 268 6.15 -20.55 3.11
N LEU A 269 7.26 -21.14 2.67
CA LEU A 269 8.47 -21.32 3.48
C LEU A 269 9.06 -19.97 3.91
N GLY A 270 8.94 -18.97 3.04
CA GLY A 270 9.27 -17.58 3.30
C GLY A 270 8.75 -16.66 2.20
N PHE A 271 8.68 -15.38 2.52
CA PHE A 271 8.26 -14.32 1.62
C PHE A 271 9.47 -13.44 1.29
N ILE A 272 9.75 -13.24 0.00
CA ILE A 272 10.86 -12.39 -0.46
C ILE A 272 10.32 -11.20 -1.26
N PHE A 273 10.71 -9.99 -0.86
CA PHE A 273 10.20 -8.75 -1.46
C PHE A 273 11.34 -7.82 -1.87
N PRO A 274 11.79 -7.91 -3.15
CA PRO A 274 13.03 -7.28 -3.64
C PRO A 274 12.80 -5.88 -4.22
N SER A 275 11.67 -5.24 -3.90
CA SER A 275 11.30 -3.95 -4.45
C SER A 275 12.37 -2.90 -4.16
N ILE A 276 12.69 -2.09 -5.17
CA ILE A 276 13.72 -1.05 -5.11
C ILE A 276 13.21 0.17 -4.32
N TYR A 277 11.92 0.47 -4.43
CA TYR A 277 11.30 1.63 -3.79
C TYR A 277 9.84 1.34 -3.50
N GLU A 278 9.31 1.79 -2.36
CA GLU A 278 7.89 1.71 -1.98
C GLU A 278 7.48 2.94 -1.14
N GLY A 279 6.20 3.34 -1.22
CA GLY A 279 5.64 4.31 -0.26
C GLY A 279 5.56 3.78 1.17
N PHE A 280 5.29 2.48 1.33
CA PHE A 280 5.15 1.85 2.64
C PHE A 280 5.63 0.39 2.71
N GLY A 281 4.99 -0.54 1.98
CA GLY A 281 5.35 -1.96 2.00
C GLY A 281 4.27 -2.92 2.51
N TYR A 282 2.99 -2.68 2.15
CA TYR A 282 1.85 -3.54 2.50
C TYR A 282 2.11 -5.06 2.40
N PRO A 283 2.69 -5.60 1.31
CA PRO A 283 2.92 -7.05 1.19
C PRO A 283 3.81 -7.65 2.28
N ILE A 284 4.74 -6.87 2.84
CA ILE A 284 5.61 -7.30 3.95
C ILE A 284 4.78 -7.48 5.22
N LEU A 285 3.97 -6.48 5.56
CA LEU A 285 3.15 -6.52 6.77
C LEU A 285 2.05 -7.58 6.68
N GLU A 286 1.48 -7.80 5.48
CA GLU A 286 0.56 -8.91 5.21
C GLU A 286 1.26 -10.27 5.46
N ALA A 287 2.46 -10.47 4.91
CA ALA A 287 3.25 -11.69 5.13
C ALA A 287 3.56 -11.91 6.62
N MET A 288 4.04 -10.87 7.30
CA MET A 288 4.34 -10.89 8.73
C MET A 288 3.12 -11.30 9.56
N ALA A 289 1.97 -10.70 9.27
CA ALA A 289 0.76 -10.95 10.05
C ALA A 289 0.18 -12.35 9.85
N TYR A 290 0.29 -12.91 8.64
CA TYR A 290 -0.02 -14.32 8.37
C TYR A 290 1.04 -15.30 8.87
N GLY A 291 2.11 -14.81 9.51
CA GLY A 291 3.15 -15.65 10.09
C GLY A 291 4.11 -16.26 9.07
N CYS A 292 4.33 -15.57 7.95
CA CYS A 292 5.34 -15.92 6.97
C CYS A 292 6.66 -15.19 7.31
N PRO A 293 7.82 -15.87 7.37
CA PRO A 293 9.09 -15.20 7.58
C PRO A 293 9.44 -14.35 6.34
N VAL A 294 9.92 -13.13 6.56
CA VAL A 294 10.15 -12.14 5.49
C VAL A 294 11.64 -11.93 5.25
N ALA A 295 12.02 -11.90 3.97
CA ALA A 295 13.22 -11.24 3.47
C ALA A 295 12.83 -10.05 2.58
N THR A 296 13.45 -8.89 2.74
CA THR A 296 13.11 -7.70 1.95
C THR A 296 14.33 -6.80 1.67
N SER A 297 14.20 -5.92 0.68
CA SER A 297 15.21 -4.91 0.37
C SER A 297 15.51 -4.00 1.56
N ASN A 298 16.77 -3.60 1.69
CA ASN A 298 17.23 -2.53 2.58
C ASN A 298 17.10 -1.14 1.93
N THR A 299 15.96 -0.85 1.30
CA THR A 299 15.77 0.45 0.65
C THR A 299 14.39 1.02 0.95
N SER A 300 14.29 2.35 0.86
CA SER A 300 13.02 3.07 0.94
C SER A 300 12.28 2.79 2.27
N SER A 301 10.95 2.77 2.24
CA SER A 301 10.12 2.51 3.42
C SER A 301 10.25 1.09 3.99
N LEU A 302 10.88 0.16 3.26
CA LEU A 302 10.99 -1.24 3.68
C LEU A 302 11.94 -1.41 4.87
N GLU A 303 12.98 -0.58 4.96
CA GLU A 303 13.86 -0.52 6.13
C GLU A 303 13.09 -0.12 7.40
N GLU A 304 12.10 0.76 7.26
CA GLU A 304 11.28 1.23 8.37
C GLU A 304 10.41 0.09 8.93
N ILE A 305 10.03 -0.89 8.11
CA ILE A 305 9.29 -2.09 8.56
C ILE A 305 10.25 -3.14 9.14
N ALA A 306 11.41 -3.34 8.52
CA ALA A 306 12.39 -4.39 8.81
C ALA A 306 13.27 -4.15 10.07
N ILE A 307 12.99 -3.10 10.85
CA ILE A 307 13.76 -2.73 12.04
C ILE A 307 13.87 -3.87 13.06
N ASN A 308 14.92 -3.86 13.88
CA ASN A 308 15.10 -4.80 15.00
C ASN A 308 15.04 -6.29 14.59
N GLY A 309 15.41 -6.60 13.35
CA GLY A 309 15.42 -7.97 12.82
C GLY A 309 14.02 -8.59 12.68
N THR A 310 13.01 -7.78 12.38
CA THR A 310 11.65 -8.27 12.06
C THR A 310 11.59 -8.91 10.68
N ALA A 311 12.53 -8.58 9.80
CA ALA A 311 12.76 -9.22 8.51
C ALA A 311 14.27 -9.42 8.27
N LEU A 312 14.62 -10.39 7.43
CA LEU A 312 15.94 -10.49 6.82
C LEU A 312 16.08 -9.38 5.76
N VAL A 313 17.16 -8.62 5.77
CA VAL A 313 17.38 -7.53 4.81
C VAL A 313 18.47 -7.89 3.81
N PHE A 314 18.31 -7.45 2.56
CA PHE A 314 19.30 -7.62 1.48
C PHE A 314 19.38 -6.38 0.59
N ASP A 315 20.48 -6.24 -0.13
CA ASP A 315 20.64 -5.20 -1.16
C ASP A 315 19.92 -5.62 -2.46
N PRO A 316 18.85 -4.91 -2.90
CA PRO A 316 18.11 -5.27 -4.10
C PRO A 316 18.89 -5.08 -5.41
N PHE A 317 20.01 -4.36 -5.39
CA PHE A 317 20.87 -4.15 -6.56
C PHE A 317 21.98 -5.19 -6.67
N ASN A 318 22.20 -5.97 -5.61
CA ASN A 318 23.23 -7.00 -5.56
C ASN A 318 22.60 -8.39 -5.66
N GLN A 319 22.70 -9.02 -6.84
CA GLN A 319 22.16 -10.36 -7.07
C GLN A 319 22.64 -11.38 -6.02
N LYS A 320 23.91 -11.35 -5.62
CA LYS A 320 24.44 -12.26 -4.60
C LYS A 320 23.74 -12.05 -3.25
N SER A 321 23.47 -10.80 -2.88
CA SER A 321 22.76 -10.50 -1.63
C SER A 321 21.34 -11.09 -1.61
N ILE A 322 20.65 -11.05 -2.75
CA ILE A 322 19.32 -11.68 -2.91
C ILE A 322 19.45 -13.22 -2.85
N THR A 323 20.44 -13.80 -3.54
CA THR A 323 20.71 -15.25 -3.50
C THR A 323 21.04 -15.73 -2.08
N ASP A 324 21.85 -14.99 -1.34
CA ASP A 324 22.17 -15.28 0.07
C ASP A 324 20.90 -15.24 0.93
N ALA A 325 19.98 -14.29 0.66
CA ALA A 325 18.70 -14.20 1.37
C ALA A 325 17.80 -15.42 1.10
N PHE A 326 17.76 -15.91 -0.14
CA PHE A 326 17.11 -17.18 -0.47
C PHE A 326 17.71 -18.34 0.32
N LEU A 327 19.04 -18.47 0.32
CA LEU A 327 19.72 -19.56 1.03
C LEU A 327 19.43 -19.54 2.53
N VAL A 328 19.44 -18.37 3.15
CA VAL A 328 19.07 -18.21 4.57
C VAL A 328 17.62 -18.64 4.81
N LEU A 329 16.67 -18.18 3.98
CA LEU A 329 15.28 -18.61 4.09
C LEU A 329 15.11 -20.12 3.90
N ILE A 330 15.92 -20.77 3.06
CA ILE A 330 15.85 -22.22 2.82
C ILE A 330 16.44 -22.99 4.01
N LYS A 331 17.68 -22.65 4.40
CA LYS A 331 18.51 -23.46 5.30
C LYS A 331 18.28 -23.16 6.79
N GLU A 332 17.99 -21.91 7.16
CA GLU A 332 18.00 -21.48 8.58
C GLU A 332 16.62 -21.56 9.25
N ARG A 333 16.23 -22.76 9.69
CA ARG A 333 14.91 -23.01 10.31
C ARG A 333 14.67 -22.20 11.58
N GLU A 334 15.66 -22.08 12.46
CA GLU A 334 15.48 -21.33 13.72
C GLU A 334 15.35 -19.83 13.47
N LEU A 335 16.11 -19.28 12.51
CA LEU A 335 15.95 -17.89 12.12
C LEU A 335 14.55 -17.63 11.53
N ARG A 336 14.03 -18.54 10.69
CA ARG A 336 12.64 -18.42 10.20
C ARG A 336 11.63 -18.32 11.34
N ARG A 337 11.76 -19.15 12.38
CA ARG A 337 10.86 -19.09 13.56
C ARG A 337 10.96 -17.77 14.29
N GLU A 338 12.16 -17.23 14.42
CA GLU A 338 12.38 -15.92 15.02
C GLU A 338 11.77 -14.79 14.19
N LEU A 339 11.97 -14.80 12.87
CA LEU A 339 11.38 -13.84 11.94
C LEU A 339 9.85 -13.88 12.00
N VAL A 340 9.23 -15.07 12.08
CA VAL A 340 7.78 -15.19 12.26
C VAL A 340 7.32 -14.53 13.56
N LYS A 341 8.00 -14.81 14.68
CA LYS A 341 7.63 -14.24 15.98
C LYS A 341 7.75 -12.71 15.99
N ARG A 342 8.90 -12.19 15.55
CA ARG A 342 9.17 -10.74 15.51
C ARG A 342 8.30 -10.03 14.48
N GLY A 343 8.08 -10.66 13.32
CA GLY A 343 7.21 -10.17 12.25
C GLY A 343 5.77 -9.98 12.72
N LYS A 344 5.17 -10.98 13.39
CA LYS A 344 3.81 -10.85 13.93
C LYS A 344 3.69 -9.68 14.93
N GLN A 345 4.63 -9.59 15.86
CA GLN A 345 4.68 -8.48 16.82
C GLN A 345 4.80 -7.12 16.10
N ARG A 346 5.61 -7.06 15.04
CA ARG A 346 5.78 -5.87 14.22
C ARG A 346 4.51 -5.48 13.49
N SER A 347 3.80 -6.43 12.88
CA SER A 347 2.55 -6.16 12.15
C SER A 347 1.43 -5.64 13.06
N ASP A 348 1.39 -6.06 14.32
CA ASP A 348 0.40 -5.60 15.31
C ASP A 348 0.54 -4.11 15.66
N GLU A 349 1.69 -3.50 15.35
CA GLU A 349 1.89 -2.06 15.57
C GLU A 349 1.20 -1.18 14.52
N PHE A 350 0.85 -1.74 13.36
CA PHE A 350 0.31 -1.05 12.19
C PHE A 350 -1.21 -1.18 12.11
N THR A 351 -1.88 -0.50 13.04
CA THR A 351 -3.35 -0.54 13.14
C THR A 351 -3.99 0.71 12.58
N TRP A 352 -5.17 0.52 11.99
CA TRP A 352 -6.02 1.64 11.57
C TRP A 352 -6.44 2.55 12.72
N LYS A 353 -6.52 2.01 13.95
CA LYS A 353 -6.76 2.82 15.15
C LYS A 353 -5.62 3.81 15.37
N ARG A 354 -4.36 3.33 15.34
CA ARG A 354 -3.18 4.18 15.49
C ARG A 354 -3.10 5.24 14.39
N TYR A 355 -3.42 4.87 13.14
CA TYR A 355 -3.48 5.81 12.04
C TYR A 355 -4.51 6.92 12.30
N TYR A 356 -5.72 6.53 12.73
CA TYR A 356 -6.80 7.47 13.05
C TYR A 356 -6.42 8.40 14.21
N ASP A 357 -5.89 7.86 15.31
CA ASP A 357 -5.49 8.66 16.49
C ASP A 357 -4.44 9.71 16.09
N THR A 358 -3.39 9.29 15.36
CA THR A 358 -2.33 10.19 14.86
C THR A 358 -2.88 11.28 13.94
N MET A 359 -3.78 10.90 13.03
CA MET A 359 -4.43 11.84 12.11
C MET A 359 -5.23 12.90 12.89
N MET A 360 -6.02 12.48 13.87
CA MET A 360 -6.85 13.38 14.66
C MET A 360 -6.03 14.31 15.54
N GLU A 361 -5.00 13.80 16.20
CA GLU A 361 -4.05 14.63 16.98
C GLU A 361 -3.42 15.72 16.11
N ALA A 362 -2.96 15.38 14.90
CA ALA A 362 -2.35 16.33 13.99
C ALA A 362 -3.35 17.40 13.50
N LEU A 363 -4.59 17.01 13.19
CA LEU A 363 -5.65 17.95 12.77
C LEU A 363 -6.06 18.90 13.91
N ILE A 364 -6.11 18.42 15.15
CA ILE A 364 -6.44 19.22 16.34
C ILE A 364 -5.32 20.21 16.66
N LYS A 365 -4.06 19.77 16.63
CA LYS A 365 -2.89 20.63 16.88
C LYS A 365 -2.78 21.78 15.87
N ASN A 366 -3.23 21.56 14.63
CA ASN A 366 -3.16 22.54 13.54
C ASN A 366 -4.48 23.32 13.31
N LYS A 367 -5.43 23.22 14.25
CA LYS A 367 -6.76 23.84 14.17
C LYS A 367 -6.74 25.36 14.09
#